data_AF-A0A8J5C271-F1
#
_entry.id   AF-A0A8J5C271-F1
#
_cell.length_a   1.000
_cell.length_b   1.000
_cell.length_c   1.000
_cell.angle_alpha   90.00
_cell.angle_beta   90.00
_cell.angle_gamma   90.00
#
_symmetry.space_group_name_H-M   'P 1'
#
loop_
_entity.id
_entity.type
_entity.pdbx_description
1 polymer ?
#
loop_
_entity_poly.entity_id
_entity_poly.type
_entity_poly.pdbx_seq_one_letter_code
_entity_poly.pdbx_strand_id
1 'polypeptide(L)'
;MTSINDKNEWTLLVESLGDHELRAERDRLTNSIQHLKRSNEELQEFVADDPELQEVIDDNTKVVGNQEMRIEVLKAEIAKRGISQEETGDSGPKIEEVVEDYAGALNTNDSANVSDVAGTRTGNNGAGAGDNETVIHL
;
A
#
# COMPACT_ATOMS: atom_id res chain seq x y z
N MET A 1 -25.14 4.21 17.91
CA MET A 1 -23.71 4.58 17.94
C MET A 1 -23.62 5.98 17.36
N THR A 2 -23.32 6.98 18.17
CA THR A 2 -23.25 8.39 17.74
C THR A 2 -21.98 8.55 16.92
N SER A 3 -22.12 8.68 15.59
CA SER A 3 -20.98 8.97 14.74
C SER A 3 -20.51 10.39 15.07
N ILE A 4 -19.34 10.50 15.71
CA ILE A 4 -18.71 11.78 16.04
C ILE A 4 -18.32 12.47 14.74
N ASN A 5 -19.27 13.24 14.19
CA ASN A 5 -19.12 14.02 12.96
C ASN A 5 -18.99 15.52 13.24
N ASP A 6 -19.12 15.95 14.50
CA ASP A 6 -18.99 17.35 14.86
C ASP A 6 -17.54 17.68 15.28
N LYS A 7 -17.01 18.78 14.74
CA LYS A 7 -15.71 19.36 15.07
C LYS A 7 -15.59 19.65 16.57
N ASN A 8 -16.68 20.04 17.21
CA ASN A 8 -16.71 20.35 18.64
C ASN A 8 -16.44 19.11 19.51
N GLU A 9 -17.06 17.98 19.16
CA GLU A 9 -16.87 16.72 19.89
C GLU A 9 -15.43 16.21 19.73
N TRP A 10 -14.87 16.32 18.53
CA TRP A 10 -13.46 16.00 18.29
C TRP A 10 -12.52 16.90 19.08
N THR A 11 -12.84 18.19 19.21
CA THR A 11 -12.04 19.12 20.00
C THR A 11 -11.96 18.68 21.47
N LEU A 12 -13.09 18.30 22.07
CA LEU A 12 -13.12 17.79 23.45
C LEU A 12 -12.35 16.47 23.60
N LEU A 13 -12.44 15.59 22.59
CA LEU A 13 -11.73 14.32 22.61
C LEU A 13 -10.22 14.51 22.56
N VAL A 14 -9.71 15.35 21.64
CA VAL A 14 -8.25 15.57 21.50
C VAL A 14 -7.64 16.25 22.72
N GLU A 15 -8.40 17.08 23.45
CA GLU A 15 -7.94 17.66 24.71
C GLU A 15 -7.65 16.60 25.77
N SER A 16 -8.34 15.46 25.73
CA SER A 16 -8.13 14.34 26.67
C SER A 16 -7.05 13.35 26.25
N LEU A 17 -6.60 13.37 25.00
CA LEU A 17 -5.57 12.46 24.49
C LEU A 17 -4.17 12.85 24.94
N GLY A 18 -3.30 11.86 25.13
CA GLY A 18 -1.87 12.05 25.33
C GLY A 18 -1.11 12.41 24.06
N ASP A 19 0.08 13.00 24.20
CA ASP A 19 0.87 13.52 23.06
C ASP A 19 1.24 12.44 22.02
N HIS A 20 1.54 11.24 22.47
CA HIS A 20 1.80 10.10 21.59
C HIS A 20 0.54 9.68 20.83
N GLU A 21 -0.61 9.65 21.51
CA GLU A 21 -1.90 9.27 20.92
C GLU A 21 -2.34 10.29 19.86
N LEU A 22 -2.10 11.58 20.10
CA LEU A 22 -2.37 12.64 19.11
C LEU A 22 -1.60 12.44 17.81
N ARG A 23 -0.30 12.12 17.89
CA ARG A 23 0.53 11.87 16.69
C ARG A 23 0.11 10.58 15.99
N ALA A 24 -0.06 9.50 16.76
CA ALA A 24 -0.43 8.20 16.22
C ALA A 24 -1.78 8.25 15.48
N GLU A 25 -2.78 8.93 16.06
CA GLU A 25 -4.09 9.07 15.41
C GLU A 25 -4.02 9.97 14.17
N ARG A 26 -3.22 11.05 14.19
CA ARG A 26 -2.96 11.88 12.99
C ARG A 26 -2.37 11.04 11.86
N ASP A 27 -1.37 10.22 12.15
CA ASP A 27 -0.66 9.42 11.15
C ASP A 27 -1.59 8.33 10.60
N ARG A 28 -2.35 7.67 11.47
CA ARG A 28 -3.38 6.71 11.08
C ARG A 28 -4.42 7.32 10.14
N LEU A 29 -4.97 8.50 10.49
CA LEU A 29 -5.95 9.19 9.64
C LEU A 29 -5.33 9.62 8.31
N THR A 30 -4.07 10.08 8.31
CA THR A 30 -3.36 10.45 7.09
C THR A 30 -3.21 9.25 6.15
N ASN A 31 -2.82 8.08 6.68
CA ASN A 31 -2.73 6.86 5.90
C ASN A 31 -4.10 6.42 5.37
N SER A 32 -5.15 6.49 6.20
CA SER A 32 -6.51 6.18 5.76
C SER A 32 -6.97 7.07 4.60
N ILE A 33 -6.68 8.37 4.65
CA ILE A 33 -7.00 9.31 3.56
C ILE A 33 -6.24 8.93 2.29
N GLN A 34 -4.95 8.62 2.40
CA GLN A 34 -4.14 8.22 1.24
C GLN A 34 -4.69 6.96 0.57
N HIS A 35 -5.08 5.95 1.36
CA HIS A 35 -5.70 4.74 0.84
C HIS A 35 -7.05 5.02 0.16
N LEU A 36 -7.90 5.85 0.75
CA LEU A 36 -9.19 6.22 0.14
C LEU A 36 -9.02 7.01 -1.15
N LYS A 37 -8.08 7.95 -1.20
CA LYS A 37 -7.79 8.74 -2.42
C LYS A 37 -7.29 7.83 -3.55
N ARG A 38 -6.35 6.92 -3.26
CA ARG A 38 -5.89 5.92 -4.23
C ARG A 38 -7.03 5.02 -4.71
N SER A 39 -7.83 4.49 -3.79
CA SER A 39 -8.97 3.64 -4.15
C SER A 39 -9.99 4.38 -5.02
N ASN A 40 -10.23 5.67 -4.78
CA ASN A 40 -11.10 6.48 -5.64
C ASN A 40 -10.51 6.66 -7.04
N GLU A 41 -9.20 6.88 -7.16
CA GLU A 41 -8.50 6.96 -8.45
C GLU A 41 -8.65 5.65 -9.23
N GLU A 42 -8.44 4.50 -8.57
CA GLU A 42 -8.61 3.17 -9.16
C GLU A 42 -10.07 2.91 -9.59
N LEU A 43 -11.05 3.29 -8.76
CA LEU A 43 -12.48 3.11 -9.08
C LEU A 43 -12.93 3.99 -10.26
N GLN A 44 -12.34 5.17 -10.42
CA GLN A 44 -12.72 6.12 -11.47
C GLN A 44 -12.58 5.54 -12.87
N GLU A 45 -11.64 4.60 -13.07
CA GLU A 45 -11.41 3.90 -14.33
C GLU A 45 -12.60 3.04 -14.77
N PHE A 46 -13.40 2.56 -13.82
CA PHE A 46 -14.50 1.61 -14.06
C PHE A 46 -15.88 2.28 -14.06
N VAL A 47 -15.99 3.56 -13.74
CA VAL A 47 -17.28 4.28 -13.65
C VAL A 47 -18.06 4.27 -14.96
N ALA A 48 -17.36 4.21 -16.11
CA ALA A 48 -18.02 4.13 -17.42
C ALA A 48 -18.76 2.81 -17.63
N ASP A 49 -18.24 1.72 -17.06
CA ASP A 49 -18.80 0.36 -17.17
C ASP A 49 -19.78 0.08 -16.03
N ASP A 50 -19.54 0.65 -14.85
CA ASP A 50 -20.38 0.53 -13.66
C ASP A 50 -20.61 1.90 -12.99
N PRO A 51 -21.71 2.60 -13.36
CA PRO A 51 -22.04 3.90 -12.78
C PRO A 51 -22.34 3.88 -11.27
N GLU A 52 -22.63 2.73 -10.67
CA GLU A 52 -22.87 2.63 -9.22
C GLU A 52 -21.58 2.92 -8.43
N LEU A 53 -20.41 2.71 -9.04
CA LEU A 53 -19.12 3.06 -8.44
C LEU A 53 -18.96 4.56 -8.17
N GLN A 54 -19.70 5.42 -8.87
CA GLN A 54 -19.70 6.86 -8.59
C GLN A 54 -20.24 7.15 -7.18
N GLU A 55 -21.27 6.42 -6.72
CA GLU A 55 -21.80 6.60 -5.36
C GLU A 55 -20.76 6.19 -4.29
N VAL A 56 -20.00 5.13 -4.56
CA VAL A 56 -18.90 4.68 -3.70
C VAL A 56 -17.80 5.73 -3.61
N ILE A 57 -17.40 6.33 -4.74
CA ILE A 57 -16.41 7.41 -4.80
C ILE A 57 -16.90 8.64 -4.01
N ASP A 58 -18.17 9.01 -4.19
CA ASP A 58 -18.78 10.16 -3.51
C ASP A 58 -18.81 9.95 -1.99
N ASP A 59 -19.14 8.74 -1.52
CA ASP A 59 -19.14 8.39 -0.10
C ASP A 59 -17.73 8.38 0.49
N ASN A 60 -16.76 7.79 -0.22
CA ASN A 60 -15.35 7.86 0.18
C ASN A 60 -14.87 9.31 0.28
N THR A 61 -15.29 10.17 -0.64
CA THR A 61 -14.95 11.60 -0.63
C THR A 61 -15.50 12.31 0.61
N LYS A 62 -16.74 12.00 1.04
CA LYS A 62 -17.29 12.50 2.31
C LYS A 62 -16.48 12.02 3.51
N VAL A 63 -16.07 10.74 3.51
CA VAL A 63 -15.22 10.19 4.57
C VAL A 63 -13.88 10.92 4.63
N VAL A 64 -13.23 11.15 3.48
CA VAL A 64 -11.98 11.92 3.38
C VAL A 64 -12.16 13.31 3.99
N GLY A 65 -13.20 14.06 3.61
CA GLY A 65 -13.44 15.40 4.17
C GLY A 65 -13.61 15.39 5.70
N ASN A 66 -14.31 14.39 6.23
CA ASN A 66 -14.46 14.22 7.68
C ASN A 66 -13.12 13.88 8.37
N GLN A 67 -12.28 13.04 7.76
CA GLN A 67 -10.97 12.71 8.29
C GLN A 67 -10.00 13.89 8.23
N GLU A 68 -10.05 14.69 7.16
CA GLU A 68 -9.27 15.93 7.02
C GLU A 68 -9.61 16.93 8.12
N MET A 69 -10.91 17.13 8.42
CA MET A 69 -11.36 17.97 9.54
C MET A 69 -10.79 17.48 10.89
N ARG A 70 -10.79 16.16 11.13
CA ARG A 70 -10.23 15.58 12.36
C ARG A 70 -8.73 15.81 12.46
N ILE A 71 -8.00 15.69 11.34
CA ILE A 71 -6.58 16.02 11.27
C ILE A 71 -6.33 17.50 11.60
N GLU A 72 -7.18 18.42 11.15
CA GLU A 72 -7.05 19.85 11.51
C GLU A 72 -7.16 20.06 13.02
N VAL A 73 -8.14 19.42 13.66
CA VAL A 73 -8.33 19.50 15.12
C VAL A 73 -7.11 18.92 15.85
N LEU A 74 -6.59 17.76 15.42
CA LEU A 74 -5.38 17.17 15.97
C LEU A 74 -4.16 18.09 15.80
N LYS A 75 -3.98 18.68 14.61
CA LYS A 75 -2.87 19.62 14.33
C LYS A 75 -2.94 20.86 15.22
N ALA A 76 -4.14 21.40 15.43
CA ALA A 76 -4.35 22.56 16.30
C ALA A 76 -3.97 22.25 17.76
N GLU A 77 -4.36 21.07 18.28
CA GLU A 77 -4.02 20.66 19.65
C GLU A 77 -2.51 20.36 19.79
N ILE A 78 -1.90 19.69 18.81
CA ILE A 78 -0.44 19.45 18.77
C ILE A 78 0.32 20.78 18.81
N ALA A 79 -0.10 21.76 18.00
CA ALA A 79 0.52 23.08 17.95
C ALA A 79 0.32 23.85 19.28
N LYS A 80 -0.88 23.79 19.86
CA LYS A 80 -1.20 24.39 21.17
C LYS A 80 -0.31 23.85 22.29
N ARG A 81 0.06 22.57 22.23
CA ARG A 81 0.95 21.92 23.21
C ARG A 81 2.44 22.13 22.93
N GLY A 82 2.81 22.79 21.84
CA GLY A 82 4.21 22.99 21.46
C GLY A 82 4.95 21.70 21.10
N ILE A 83 4.20 20.68 20.68
CA ILE A 83 4.73 19.37 20.29
C ILE A 83 5.42 19.53 18.93
N SER A 84 6.76 19.44 18.90
CA SER A 84 7.53 19.52 17.66
C SER A 84 7.03 18.49 16.66
N GLN A 85 6.67 18.94 15.45
CA GLN A 85 6.24 18.06 14.36
C GLN A 85 7.37 17.20 13.79
N GLU A 86 8.62 17.40 14.22
CA GLU A 86 9.77 16.62 13.76
C GLU A 86 9.48 15.13 13.92
N GLU A 87 9.35 14.51 12.76
CA GLU A 87 9.32 13.08 12.56
C GLU A 87 10.61 12.53 13.15
N THR A 88 10.51 11.60 14.08
CA THR A 88 11.61 10.67 14.31
C THR A 88 11.86 9.99 12.98
N GLY A 89 12.88 10.47 12.26
CA GLY A 89 13.43 9.80 11.10
C GLY A 89 13.91 8.43 11.55
N ASP A 90 13.04 7.43 11.41
CA ASP A 90 13.47 6.06 11.24
C ASP A 90 13.27 5.70 9.77
N SER A 91 14.40 5.49 9.12
CA SER A 91 14.51 5.21 7.70
C SER A 91 14.00 3.80 7.44
N GLY A 92 12.69 3.65 7.29
CA GLY A 92 12.13 2.47 6.64
C GLY A 92 12.69 2.40 5.20
N PRO A 93 13.13 1.23 4.72
CA PRO A 93 13.66 1.12 3.37
C PRO A 93 12.60 1.60 2.39
N LYS A 94 12.98 2.57 1.57
CA LYS A 94 12.20 2.97 0.38
C LYS A 94 12.06 1.72 -0.46
N ILE A 95 10.88 1.11 -0.42
CA ILE A 95 10.51 0.09 -1.40
C ILE A 95 10.37 0.89 -2.70
N GLU A 96 11.41 0.84 -3.53
CA GLU A 96 11.33 1.28 -4.91
C GLU A 96 10.17 0.53 -5.56
N GLU A 97 9.17 1.29 -5.97
CA GLU A 97 8.09 0.85 -6.83
C GLU A 97 8.69 0.34 -8.13
N VAL A 98 8.96 -0.96 -8.18
CA VAL A 98 9.25 -1.66 -9.43
C VAL A 98 7.94 -1.72 -10.19
N VAL A 99 7.80 -0.81 -11.15
CA VAL A 99 6.87 -0.93 -12.27
C VAL A 99 7.14 -2.28 -12.94
N GLU A 100 6.33 -3.29 -12.63
CA GLU A 100 6.28 -4.55 -13.36
C GLU A 100 5.59 -4.32 -14.71
N ASP A 101 6.37 -3.82 -15.67
CA ASP A 101 6.07 -4.03 -17.08
C ASP A 101 6.15 -5.53 -17.36
N TYR A 102 5.00 -6.14 -17.59
CA TYR A 102 4.87 -7.50 -18.12
C TYR A 102 5.51 -7.56 -19.52
N ALA A 103 6.79 -7.88 -19.57
CA ALA A 103 7.44 -8.44 -20.76
C ALA A 103 8.56 -9.38 -20.31
N GLY A 104 8.34 -10.68 -20.51
CA GLY A 104 9.12 -11.74 -19.89
C GLY A 104 10.61 -11.75 -20.20
N ALA A 105 11.38 -12.20 -19.22
CA ALA A 105 12.58 -13.00 -19.41
C ALA A 105 12.95 -13.65 -18.08
N LEU A 106 13.12 -14.98 -18.07
CA LEU A 106 13.84 -15.68 -17.01
C LEU A 106 15.18 -14.97 -16.78
N ASN A 107 15.49 -14.62 -15.53
CA ASN A 107 16.88 -14.47 -15.13
C ASN A 107 17.10 -14.99 -13.70
N THR A 108 17.71 -16.17 -13.66
CA THR A 108 18.23 -16.85 -12.48
C THR A 108 19.44 -16.09 -11.96
N ASN A 109 19.31 -15.46 -10.79
CA ASN A 109 20.48 -15.05 -10.01
C ASN A 109 20.76 -16.09 -8.93
N ASP A 110 21.26 -17.23 -9.39
CA ASP A 110 22.18 -18.04 -8.61
C ASP A 110 23.57 -17.40 -8.74
N SER A 111 24.03 -16.76 -7.68
CA SER A 111 25.46 -16.53 -7.49
C SER A 111 25.80 -16.42 -6.02
N ALA A 112 26.34 -17.54 -5.56
CA ALA A 112 27.65 -17.60 -4.95
C ALA A 112 27.74 -17.14 -3.48
N ASN A 113 27.34 -18.05 -2.60
CA ASN A 113 28.11 -18.25 -1.37
C ASN A 113 28.11 -19.73 -0.95
N VAL A 114 28.93 -20.55 -1.61
CA VAL A 114 29.33 -21.85 -1.06
C VAL A 114 30.83 -22.00 -1.26
N SER A 115 31.48 -22.27 -0.13
CA SER A 115 32.91 -22.40 0.02
C SER A 115 33.43 -23.71 -0.59
N ASP A 116 34.74 -23.70 -0.84
CA ASP A 116 35.62 -24.86 -0.84
C ASP A 116 35.44 -25.93 -1.92
N VAL A 117 36.25 -25.71 -2.97
CA VAL A 117 37.07 -26.70 -3.67
C VAL A 117 37.25 -28.02 -2.92
N ALA A 118 36.64 -29.10 -3.43
CA ALA A 118 37.30 -30.40 -3.66
C ALA A 118 36.34 -31.41 -4.35
N GLY A 119 36.58 -31.64 -5.64
CA GLY A 119 36.46 -32.95 -6.31
C GLY A 119 35.08 -33.65 -6.37
N THR A 120 34.49 -33.72 -7.56
CA THR A 120 34.32 -35.01 -8.29
C THR A 120 33.73 -34.77 -9.69
N ARG A 121 34.26 -35.55 -10.63
CA ARG A 121 33.90 -35.62 -12.07
C ARG A 121 32.52 -36.26 -12.27
N THR A 122 31.95 -36.02 -13.47
CA THR A 122 31.00 -36.82 -14.29
C THR A 122 29.87 -35.89 -14.75
N GLY A 123 29.55 -35.63 -16.01
CA GLY A 123 29.79 -36.33 -17.28
C GLY A 123 28.44 -36.53 -18.00
N ASN A 124 28.36 -36.01 -19.23
CA ASN A 124 27.49 -36.43 -20.35
C ASN A 124 26.24 -35.62 -20.76
N ASN A 125 26.37 -35.12 -21.99
CA ASN A 125 25.34 -34.84 -23.00
C ASN A 125 24.67 -36.13 -23.53
N GLY A 126 23.44 -36.00 -24.04
CA GLY A 126 22.79 -36.92 -25.01
C GLY A 126 21.29 -36.61 -25.06
N ALA A 127 20.75 -35.88 -26.04
CA ALA A 127 20.44 -36.31 -27.41
C ALA A 127 19.48 -37.52 -27.43
N GLY A 128 18.20 -37.26 -27.70
CA GLY A 128 17.17 -38.30 -27.87
C GLY A 128 15.91 -37.74 -28.54
N ALA A 129 15.81 -37.94 -29.86
CA ALA A 129 14.64 -37.72 -30.68
C ALA A 129 13.50 -38.70 -30.32
N GLY A 130 12.26 -38.32 -30.61
CA GLY A 130 11.10 -39.20 -30.46
C GLY A 130 9.84 -38.59 -31.05
N ASP A 131 9.65 -38.84 -32.34
CA ASP A 131 8.42 -38.59 -33.10
C ASP A 131 7.26 -39.42 -32.54
N ASN A 132 6.04 -38.86 -32.47
CA ASN A 132 4.84 -39.68 -32.70
C ASN A 132 3.64 -38.85 -33.19
N GLU A 133 2.94 -39.46 -34.13
CA GLU A 133 2.03 -38.90 -35.11
C GLU A 133 0.62 -38.63 -34.58
N THR A 134 -0.01 -37.64 -35.22
CA THR A 134 -1.42 -37.28 -35.16
C THR A 134 -2.32 -38.41 -35.68
N VAL A 135 -3.34 -38.82 -34.91
CA VAL A 135 -4.46 -39.62 -35.43
C VAL A 135 -5.76 -38.82 -35.27
N ILE A 136 -6.30 -38.41 -36.41
CA ILE A 136 -7.64 -37.86 -36.58
C ILE A 136 -8.60 -39.05 -36.70
N HIS A 137 -9.65 -39.11 -35.86
CA HIS A 137 -10.81 -39.95 -36.11
C HIS A 137 -12.03 -39.06 -36.37
N LEU A 138 -12.68 -39.33 -37.50
CA LEU A 138 -13.92 -38.75 -38.01
C LEU A 138 -15.12 -39.01 -37.09
#